data_AF-A0A2S5X496-F1
#
_entry.id   AF-A0A2S5X496-F1
#
_cell.length_a   1.000
_cell.length_b   1.000
_cell.length_c   1.000
_cell.angle_alpha   90.00
_cell.angle_beta   90.00
_cell.angle_gamma   90.00
#
_symmetry.space_group_name_H-M   'P 1'
#
loop_
_entity.id
_entity.type
_entity.pdbx_description
1 polymer ?
#
loop_
_entity_poly.entity_id
_entity_poly.type
_entity_poly.pdbx_seq_one_letter_code
_entity_poly.pdbx_strand_id
1 'polypeptide(L)'
;MFSDWKRKRAARRVTAGDGHELRRYRWWQPFSRALFHLRLVEGDGVQHLWSVDVKLWGDSDGEVVAGLYRDGRHVAQSKLPAVFQAPGGTIEVVTSGYGLKRCHFVSAEGREQQLAPDPGSAEGRRARLQRDRPGLSRFIGIASVSILVVALVLGVPQIAEQLTSIPPISDRFGTFSSPIHLPSWLNISLVVASLVASTERALRLRYNWVLDGGLFDGDD
;
A
#
# COMPACT_ATOMS: atom_id res chain seq x y z
N MET A 1 9.87 -13.37 -6.97
CA MET A 1 10.77 -12.79 -7.99
C MET A 1 9.95 -12.42 -9.20
N PHE A 2 10.17 -11.25 -9.81
CA PHE A 2 9.70 -11.02 -11.18
C PHE A 2 10.40 -12.02 -12.10
N SER A 3 9.67 -12.68 -13.00
CA SER A 3 10.32 -13.44 -14.06
C SER A 3 11.12 -12.48 -14.95
N ASP A 4 12.31 -12.86 -15.37
CA ASP A 4 13.21 -12.00 -16.17
C ASP A 4 12.54 -11.48 -17.46
N TRP A 5 11.56 -12.22 -17.98
CA TRP A 5 10.73 -11.78 -19.10
C TRP A 5 9.79 -10.61 -18.74
N LYS A 6 9.13 -10.65 -17.57
CA LYS A 6 8.29 -9.53 -17.09
C LYS A 6 9.16 -8.29 -16.81
N ARG A 7 10.39 -8.46 -16.28
CA ARG A 7 11.37 -7.36 -16.14
C ARG A 7 11.72 -6.72 -17.48
N LYS A 8 12.08 -7.53 -18.49
CA LYS A 8 12.43 -7.03 -19.83
C LYS A 8 11.28 -6.29 -20.50
N ARG A 9 10.04 -6.75 -20.33
CA ARG A 9 8.85 -6.09 -20.91
C ARG A 9 8.51 -4.79 -20.17
N ALA A 10 8.67 -4.75 -18.84
CA ALA A 10 8.47 -3.55 -18.05
C ALA A 10 9.53 -2.47 -18.39
N ALA A 11 10.80 -2.85 -18.51
CA ALA A 11 11.87 -1.93 -18.91
C ALA A 11 11.65 -1.32 -20.31
N ARG A 12 11.03 -2.08 -21.23
CA ARG A 12 10.68 -1.58 -22.59
C ARG A 12 9.52 -0.58 -22.61
N ARG A 13 8.71 -0.51 -21.54
CA ARG A 13 7.59 0.45 -21.42
C ARG A 13 8.00 1.79 -20.82
N VAL A 14 9.25 1.90 -20.39
CA VAL A 14 9.79 3.13 -19.83
C VAL A 14 9.93 4.16 -20.95
N THR A 15 9.21 5.26 -20.81
CA THR A 15 9.31 6.43 -21.69
C THR A 15 10.16 7.49 -21.00
N ALA A 16 10.92 8.26 -21.78
CA ALA A 16 11.69 9.38 -21.25
C ALA A 16 10.76 10.40 -20.58
N GLY A 17 11.21 10.97 -19.46
CA GLY A 17 10.53 12.04 -18.77
C GLY A 17 10.61 13.34 -19.57
N ASP A 18 9.59 14.17 -19.40
CA ASP A 18 9.44 15.53 -19.92
C ASP A 18 10.16 16.60 -19.07
N GLY A 19 10.86 16.22 -18.00
CA GLY A 19 11.65 17.15 -17.18
C GLY A 19 10.86 18.01 -16.21
N HIS A 20 9.53 17.86 -16.12
CA HIS A 20 8.71 18.67 -15.22
C HIS A 20 9.10 18.46 -13.74
N GLU A 21 8.80 19.46 -12.92
CA GLU A 21 9.12 19.41 -11.49
C GLU A 21 8.15 18.49 -10.74
N LEU A 22 8.70 17.76 -9.77
CA LEU A 22 7.97 16.89 -8.87
C LEU A 22 6.94 17.74 -8.12
N ARG A 23 5.66 17.48 -8.43
CA ARG A 23 4.56 18.17 -7.77
C ARG A 23 4.61 17.91 -6.27
N ARG A 24 4.45 18.96 -5.47
CA ARG A 24 4.38 18.87 -4.01
C ARG A 24 3.28 17.91 -3.57
N TYR A 25 3.59 17.06 -2.59
CA TYR A 25 2.62 16.17 -1.98
C TYR A 25 1.58 16.97 -1.17
N ARG A 26 0.29 16.78 -1.46
CA ARG A 26 -0.81 17.49 -0.79
C ARG A 26 -1.45 16.63 0.30
N TRP A 27 -2.00 17.28 1.33
CA TRP A 27 -2.52 16.59 2.51
C TRP A 27 -3.69 15.62 2.23
N TRP A 28 -4.42 15.82 1.13
CA TRP A 28 -5.52 14.95 0.68
C TRP A 28 -5.10 13.83 -0.28
N GLN A 29 -3.82 13.78 -0.69
CA GLN A 29 -3.30 12.75 -1.58
C GLN A 29 -2.89 11.39 -0.97
N PRO A 30 -2.99 11.11 0.36
CA PRO A 30 -2.64 9.80 0.93
C PRO A 30 -3.25 8.59 0.22
N PHE A 31 -4.46 8.72 -0.30
CA PHE A 31 -5.19 7.60 -0.92
C PHE A 31 -5.05 7.54 -2.45
N SER A 32 -4.51 8.59 -3.08
CA SER A 32 -4.41 8.70 -4.54
C SER A 32 -2.98 8.72 -5.07
N ARG A 33 -1.99 8.97 -4.21
CA ARG A 33 -0.60 9.14 -4.60
C ARG A 33 0.33 8.51 -3.58
N ALA A 34 1.25 7.69 -4.06
CA ALA A 34 2.32 7.11 -3.25
C ALA A 34 3.66 7.68 -3.72
N LEU A 35 4.38 8.38 -2.84
CA LEU A 35 5.65 9.02 -3.15
C LEU A 35 6.76 8.44 -2.26
N PHE A 36 7.81 7.94 -2.90
CA PHE A 36 8.93 7.28 -2.24
C PHE A 36 10.25 7.89 -2.70
N HIS A 37 11.25 7.86 -1.84
CA HIS A 37 12.55 8.46 -2.05
C HIS A 37 13.69 7.50 -1.73
N LEU A 38 14.77 7.63 -2.47
CA LEU A 38 16.03 6.94 -2.28
C LEU A 38 17.18 7.89 -2.56
N ARG A 39 18.22 7.84 -1.75
CA ARG A 39 19.47 8.52 -2.07
C ARG A 39 20.42 7.50 -2.68
N LEU A 40 20.86 7.77 -3.90
CA LEU A 40 21.84 6.94 -4.61
C LEU A 40 23.07 7.80 -4.91
N VAL A 41 24.25 7.21 -4.79
CA VAL A 41 25.51 7.80 -5.25
C VAL A 41 25.62 7.48 -6.74
N GLU A 42 25.77 8.49 -7.59
CA GLU A 42 25.97 8.29 -9.03
C GLU A 42 27.47 8.11 -9.34
N GLY A 43 27.82 7.76 -10.59
CA GLY A 43 29.20 7.51 -11.01
C GLY A 43 30.14 8.71 -10.86
N ASP A 44 29.61 9.90 -10.67
CA ASP A 44 30.33 11.13 -10.33
C ASP A 44 30.68 11.25 -8.82
N GLY A 45 30.23 10.30 -8.00
CA GLY A 45 30.39 10.32 -6.55
C GLY A 45 29.42 11.23 -5.82
N VAL A 46 28.52 11.92 -6.54
CA VAL A 46 27.53 12.83 -5.95
C VAL A 46 26.29 12.05 -5.55
N GLN A 47 25.75 12.36 -4.37
CA GLN A 47 24.47 11.80 -3.92
C GLN A 47 23.31 12.57 -4.53
N HIS A 48 22.49 11.85 -5.31
CA HIS A 48 21.26 12.36 -5.91
C HIS A 48 20.04 11.75 -5.25
N LEU A 49 18.97 12.53 -5.11
CA LEU A 49 17.69 12.09 -4.57
C LEU A 49 16.81 11.55 -5.70
N TRP A 50 16.67 10.24 -5.75
CA TRP A 50 15.75 9.56 -6.64
C TRP A 50 14.39 9.43 -5.98
N SER A 51 13.34 9.88 -6.67
CA SER A 51 11.97 9.81 -6.17
C SER A 51 11.09 9.05 -7.15
N VAL A 52 10.23 8.18 -6.62
CA VAL A 52 9.24 7.43 -7.38
C VAL A 52 7.87 7.93 -6.96
N ASP A 53 7.16 8.51 -7.92
CA ASP A 53 5.79 8.97 -7.76
C ASP A 53 4.83 7.99 -8.44
N VAL A 54 3.90 7.41 -7.68
CA VAL A 54 2.90 6.46 -8.19
C VAL A 54 1.52 7.06 -8.04
N LYS A 55 0.83 7.24 -9.16
CA LYS A 55 -0.58 7.68 -9.19
C LYS A 55 -1.49 6.46 -9.06
N LEU A 56 -1.97 6.19 -7.84
CA LEU A 56 -2.71 4.97 -7.50
C LEU A 56 -4.06 4.84 -8.22
N TRP A 57 -4.69 5.97 -8.57
CA TRP A 57 -6.02 6.00 -9.21
C TRP A 57 -5.96 5.90 -10.73
N GLY A 58 -4.77 5.65 -11.29
CA GLY A 58 -4.57 5.54 -12.72
C GLY A 58 -4.53 6.87 -13.46
N ASP A 59 -4.22 6.78 -14.75
CA ASP A 59 -4.34 7.87 -15.72
C ASP A 59 -5.76 7.92 -16.33
N SER A 60 -5.97 8.73 -17.37
CA SER A 60 -7.24 8.81 -18.12
C SER A 60 -7.76 7.44 -18.59
N ASP A 61 -6.86 6.49 -18.81
CA ASP A 61 -7.17 5.12 -19.25
C ASP A 61 -7.38 4.14 -18.08
N GLY A 62 -7.35 4.62 -16.83
CA GLY A 62 -7.46 3.80 -15.61
C GLY A 62 -6.20 3.00 -15.27
N GLU A 63 -5.14 3.08 -16.07
CA GLU A 63 -3.88 2.37 -15.82
C GLU A 63 -3.00 3.10 -14.82
N VAL A 64 -2.47 2.37 -13.84
CA VAL A 64 -1.59 2.92 -12.81
C VAL A 64 -0.21 3.22 -13.39
N VAL A 65 0.23 4.47 -13.25
CA VAL A 65 1.49 4.96 -13.80
C VAL A 65 2.45 5.36 -12.68
N ALA A 66 3.72 5.00 -12.85
CA ALA A 66 4.83 5.45 -12.03
C ALA A 66 5.71 6.44 -12.81
N GLY A 67 6.10 7.53 -12.16
CA GLY A 67 7.08 8.49 -12.62
C GLY A 67 8.33 8.44 -11.74
N LEU A 68 9.49 8.51 -12.38
CA LEU A 68 10.81 8.56 -11.75
C LEU A 68 11.35 9.98 -11.86
N TYR A 69 11.88 10.48 -10.75
CA TYR A 69 12.42 11.82 -10.65
C TYR A 69 13.83 11.76 -10.08
N ARG A 70 14.72 12.60 -10.61
CA ARG A 70 16.06 12.85 -10.06
C ARG A 70 16.12 14.28 -9.57
N ASP A 71 16.41 14.47 -8.28
CA ASP A 71 16.42 15.77 -7.58
C ASP A 71 15.17 16.61 -7.86
N GLY A 72 14.02 15.95 -7.95
CA GLY A 72 12.74 16.60 -8.22
C GLY A 72 12.46 16.90 -9.70
N ARG A 73 13.31 16.49 -10.66
CA ARG A 73 13.00 16.59 -12.09
C ARG A 73 12.60 15.25 -12.67
N HIS A 74 11.52 15.23 -13.46
CA HIS A 74 11.00 14.01 -14.06
C HIS A 74 11.93 13.47 -15.14
N VAL A 75 12.43 12.25 -14.96
CA VAL A 75 13.42 11.63 -15.85
C VAL A 75 12.87 10.46 -16.63
N ALA A 76 11.87 9.75 -16.10
CA ALA A 76 11.27 8.60 -16.78
C ALA A 76 9.87 8.30 -16.26
N GLN A 77 9.02 7.72 -17.11
CA GLN A 77 7.67 7.30 -16.74
C GLN A 77 7.39 5.90 -17.28
N SER A 78 6.64 5.08 -16.55
CA SER A 78 6.19 3.77 -17.01
C SER A 78 4.87 3.38 -16.40
N LYS A 79 4.04 2.71 -17.22
CA LYS A 79 2.87 1.96 -16.75
C LYS A 79 3.32 0.80 -15.86
N LEU A 80 2.54 0.50 -14.81
CA LEU A 80 2.87 -0.54 -13.85
C LEU A 80 2.50 -1.95 -14.37
N PRO A 81 3.25 -3.00 -13.98
CA PRO A 81 4.48 -2.97 -13.19
C PRO A 81 5.66 -2.32 -13.95
N ALA A 82 6.49 -1.56 -13.25
CA ALA A 82 7.57 -0.77 -13.82
C ALA A 82 8.93 -1.16 -13.24
N VAL A 83 9.96 -1.15 -14.10
CA VAL A 83 11.36 -1.35 -13.72
C VAL A 83 12.15 -0.19 -14.28
N PHE A 84 12.62 0.69 -13.42
CA PHE A 84 13.41 1.85 -13.78
C PHE A 84 14.90 1.54 -13.62
N GLN A 85 15.71 1.98 -14.58
CA GLN A 85 17.16 1.95 -14.43
C GLN A 85 17.60 3.09 -13.51
N ALA A 86 18.46 2.79 -12.54
CA ALA A 86 19.00 3.77 -11.61
C ALA A 86 20.50 3.51 -11.38
N PRO A 87 21.28 4.50 -10.91
CA PRO A 87 22.70 4.30 -10.65
C PRO A 87 22.93 3.11 -9.70
N GLY A 88 23.76 2.16 -10.15
CA GLY A 88 24.11 0.98 -9.36
C GLY A 88 23.04 -0.13 -9.29
N GLY A 89 21.95 -0.05 -10.05
CA GLY A 89 20.90 -1.07 -10.02
C GLY A 89 19.60 -0.72 -10.75
N THR A 90 18.50 -1.26 -10.26
CA THR A 90 17.16 -1.03 -10.81
C THR A 90 16.15 -0.76 -9.71
N ILE A 91 15.21 0.14 -9.95
CA ILE A 91 14.08 0.39 -9.05
C ILE A 91 12.88 -0.37 -9.58
N GLU A 92 12.39 -1.32 -8.80
CA GLU A 92 11.21 -2.12 -9.13
C GLU A 92 9.97 -1.56 -8.42
N VAL A 93 8.92 -1.33 -9.20
CA VAL A 93 7.66 -0.77 -8.72
C VAL A 93 6.52 -1.68 -9.16
N VAL A 94 5.75 -2.16 -8.18
CA VAL A 94 4.74 -3.20 -8.35
C VAL A 94 3.52 -2.82 -7.54
N THR A 95 2.36 -2.85 -8.17
CA THR A 95 1.06 -2.70 -7.52
C THR A 95 0.34 -4.03 -7.41
N SER A 96 -0.62 -4.07 -6.50
CA SER A 96 -1.66 -5.09 -6.32
C SER A 96 -3.03 -4.42 -6.50
N GLY A 97 -4.11 -5.22 -6.53
CA GLY A 97 -5.48 -4.69 -6.51
C GLY A 97 -5.79 -3.80 -5.29
N TYR A 98 -4.98 -3.88 -4.23
CA TYR A 98 -5.14 -3.10 -3.01
C TYR A 98 -4.16 -1.91 -2.89
N GLY A 99 -3.36 -1.63 -3.92
CA GLY A 99 -2.39 -0.52 -3.94
C GLY A 99 -0.94 -0.97 -4.16
N LEU A 100 0.03 -0.16 -3.73
CA LEU A 100 1.46 -0.43 -3.97
C LEU A 100 1.94 -1.66 -3.17
N LYS A 101 2.28 -2.74 -3.88
CA LYS A 101 2.77 -4.00 -3.30
C LYS A 101 4.27 -3.93 -2.98
N ARG A 102 5.07 -3.37 -3.89
CA ARG A 102 6.53 -3.25 -3.74
C ARG A 102 7.06 -1.98 -4.41
N CYS A 103 7.95 -1.29 -3.71
CA CYS A 103 8.82 -0.26 -4.25
C CYS A 103 10.20 -0.40 -3.60
N HIS A 104 11.12 -1.05 -4.30
CA HIS A 104 12.46 -1.32 -3.79
C HIS A 104 13.51 -1.14 -4.88
N PHE A 105 14.71 -0.78 -4.46
CA PHE A 105 15.90 -0.76 -5.29
C PHE A 105 16.61 -2.09 -5.18
N VAL A 106 16.94 -2.68 -6.31
CA VAL A 106 17.76 -3.88 -6.44
C VAL A 106 19.10 -3.42 -6.99
N SER A 107 20.15 -3.49 -6.16
CA SER A 107 21.51 -3.22 -6.60
C SER A 107 21.98 -4.26 -7.63
N ALA A 108 22.96 -3.92 -8.46
CA ALA A 108 23.65 -4.87 -9.34
C ALA A 108 24.23 -6.07 -8.58
N GLU A 109 24.57 -5.90 -7.30
CA GLU A 109 25.03 -6.97 -6.40
C GLU A 109 23.88 -7.83 -5.82
N GLY A 110 22.63 -7.54 -6.20
CA GLY A 110 21.44 -8.24 -5.71
C GLY A 110 20.94 -7.77 -4.34
N ARG A 111 21.52 -6.71 -3.76
CA ARG A 111 21.02 -6.13 -2.51
C ARG A 111 19.70 -5.40 -2.74
N GLU A 112 18.67 -5.81 -2.01
CA GLU A 112 17.37 -5.14 -2.02
C GLU A 112 17.30 -4.06 -0.93
N GLN A 113 16.93 -2.85 -1.30
CA GLN A 113 16.75 -1.72 -0.40
C GLN A 113 15.37 -1.09 -0.62
N GLN A 114 14.55 -1.06 0.43
CA GLN A 114 13.24 -0.41 0.38
C GLN A 114 13.39 1.11 0.33
N LEU A 115 12.60 1.77 -0.52
CA LEU A 115 12.58 3.23 -0.59
C LEU A 115 11.85 3.82 0.62
N ALA A 116 12.27 5.01 1.05
CA ALA A 116 11.66 5.72 2.18
C ALA A 116 10.42 6.50 1.72
N PRO A 117 9.27 6.41 2.42
CA PRO A 117 8.08 7.18 2.05
C PRO A 117 8.30 8.69 2.25
N ASP A 118 7.63 9.51 1.43
CA ASP A 118 7.65 10.96 1.52
C ASP A 118 7.19 11.44 2.91
N PRO A 119 7.87 12.43 3.52
CA PRO A 119 7.43 13.05 4.75
C PRO A 119 5.97 13.50 4.77
N GLY A 120 5.44 14.09 3.71
CA GLY A 120 4.06 14.53 3.63
C GLY A 120 3.05 13.38 3.59
N SER A 121 3.48 12.17 3.19
CA SER A 121 2.61 11.01 3.07
C SER A 121 2.16 10.48 4.43
N ALA A 122 1.06 9.73 4.44
CA ALA A 122 0.57 9.10 5.66
C ALA A 122 1.58 8.08 6.21
N GLU A 123 2.23 7.32 5.33
CA GLU A 123 3.28 6.36 5.67
C GLU A 123 4.53 7.06 6.22
N GLY A 124 4.94 8.20 5.64
CA GLY A 124 6.07 8.97 6.15
C GLY A 124 5.81 9.60 7.51
N ARG A 125 4.60 10.15 7.73
CA ARG A 125 4.17 10.62 9.05
C ARG A 125 4.12 9.46 10.06
N ARG A 126 3.65 8.30 9.64
CA ARG A 126 3.57 7.10 10.48
C ARG A 126 4.95 6.55 10.84
N ALA A 127 5.89 6.58 9.89
CA ALA A 127 7.28 6.19 10.10
C ALA A 127 7.99 7.14 11.07
N ARG A 128 7.72 8.46 11.00
CA ARG A 128 8.21 9.42 11.99
C ARG A 128 7.62 9.18 13.37
N LEU A 129 6.30 8.95 13.48
CA LEU A 129 5.67 8.60 14.76
C LEU A 129 6.34 7.39 15.43
N GLN A 130 6.71 6.37 14.65
CA GLN A 130 7.41 5.20 15.15
C GLN A 130 8.83 5.53 15.67
N ARG A 131 9.54 6.46 15.02
CA ARG A 131 10.90 6.88 15.42
C ARG A 131 10.86 7.81 16.63
N ASP A 132 9.99 8.80 16.61
CA ASP A 132 9.94 9.87 17.61
C ASP A 132 9.26 9.40 18.91
N ARG A 133 8.23 8.53 18.80
CA ARG A 133 7.46 8.02 19.95
C ARG A 133 7.16 6.52 19.81
N PRO A 134 8.15 5.64 20.02
CA PRO A 134 7.98 4.20 19.84
C PRO A 134 6.91 3.61 20.76
N GLY A 135 6.76 4.12 21.99
CA GLY A 135 5.73 3.69 22.94
C GLY A 135 4.30 3.96 22.44
N LEU A 136 4.03 5.19 22.01
CA LEU A 136 2.73 5.58 21.44
C LEU A 136 2.42 4.77 20.18
N SER A 137 3.42 4.58 19.33
CA SER A 137 3.27 3.75 18.13
C SER A 137 2.90 2.30 18.44
N ARG A 138 3.48 1.72 19.50
CA ARG A 138 3.12 0.36 19.96
C ARG A 138 1.70 0.32 20.50
N PHE A 139 1.31 1.29 21.32
CA PHE A 139 -0.05 1.41 21.85
C PHE A 139 -1.11 1.50 20.74
N ILE A 140 -0.92 2.40 19.77
CA ILE A 140 -1.84 2.54 18.62
C ILE A 140 -1.99 1.21 17.87
N GLY A 141 -0.91 0.42 17.79
CA GLY A 141 -0.93 -0.89 17.13
C GLY A 141 -1.73 -1.91 17.88
N ILE A 142 -1.50 -1.99 19.19
CA ILE A 142 -2.25 -2.89 20.07
C ILE A 142 -3.74 -2.50 20.04
N ALA A 143 -4.06 -1.21 20.19
CA ALA A 143 -5.43 -0.72 20.15
C ALA A 143 -6.12 -1.03 18.81
N SER A 144 -5.45 -0.80 17.68
CA SER A 144 -5.98 -1.14 16.34
C SER A 144 -6.26 -2.65 16.23
N VAL A 145 -5.34 -3.51 16.64
CA VAL A 145 -5.55 -4.97 16.62
C VAL A 145 -6.70 -5.37 17.54
N SER A 146 -6.78 -4.82 18.76
CA SER A 146 -7.88 -5.08 19.68
C SER A 146 -9.23 -4.69 19.10
N ILE A 147 -9.32 -3.53 18.44
CA ILE A 147 -10.55 -3.09 17.75
C ILE A 147 -10.93 -4.08 16.64
N LEU A 148 -9.98 -4.53 15.83
CA LEU A 148 -10.26 -5.50 14.76
C LEU A 148 -10.72 -6.85 15.30
N VAL A 149 -10.13 -7.33 16.41
CA VAL A 149 -10.56 -8.56 17.08
C VAL A 149 -11.97 -8.41 17.62
N VAL A 150 -12.28 -7.29 18.29
CA VAL A 150 -13.63 -7.00 18.80
C VAL A 150 -14.63 -6.90 17.65
N ALA A 151 -14.28 -6.20 16.57
CA ALA A 151 -15.10 -6.10 15.37
C ALA A 151 -15.37 -7.45 14.73
N LEU A 152 -14.38 -8.35 14.72
CA LEU A 152 -14.55 -9.71 14.20
C LEU A 152 -15.45 -10.56 15.08
N VAL A 153 -15.22 -10.57 16.41
CA VAL A 153 -16.01 -11.34 17.38
C VAL A 153 -17.46 -10.90 17.41
N LEU A 154 -17.73 -9.60 17.28
CA LEU A 154 -19.08 -9.05 17.27
C LEU A 154 -19.72 -9.09 15.88
N GLY A 155 -18.95 -8.84 14.82
CA GLY A 155 -19.45 -8.75 13.45
C GLY A 155 -19.75 -10.10 12.82
N VAL A 156 -18.94 -11.15 13.08
CA VAL A 156 -19.15 -12.47 12.48
C VAL A 156 -20.52 -13.08 12.88
N PRO A 157 -20.92 -13.11 14.17
CA PRO A 157 -22.24 -13.58 14.55
C PRO A 157 -23.38 -12.77 13.94
N GLN A 158 -23.24 -11.45 13.83
CA GLN A 158 -24.25 -10.58 13.21
C GLN A 158 -24.40 -10.84 11.72
N ILE A 159 -23.30 -11.03 11.00
CA ILE A 159 -23.32 -11.38 9.57
C ILE A 159 -23.92 -12.77 9.38
N ALA A 160 -23.58 -13.73 10.25
CA ALA A 160 -24.16 -15.07 10.22
C ALA A 160 -25.67 -15.08 10.46
N GLU A 161 -26.17 -14.30 11.43
CA GLU A 161 -27.61 -14.11 11.66
C GLU A 161 -28.30 -13.49 10.44
N GLN A 162 -27.71 -12.44 9.84
CA GLN A 162 -28.26 -11.84 8.63
C GLN A 162 -28.33 -12.82 7.46
N LEU A 163 -27.27 -13.60 7.23
CA LEU A 163 -27.23 -14.59 6.14
C LEU A 163 -28.19 -15.75 6.39
N THR A 164 -28.26 -16.27 7.61
CA THR A 164 -29.16 -17.39 7.96
C THR A 164 -30.62 -16.98 8.01
N SER A 165 -30.93 -15.68 8.11
CA SER A 165 -32.30 -15.16 7.99
C SER A 165 -32.78 -14.99 6.54
N ILE A 166 -31.90 -15.19 5.54
CA ILE A 166 -32.26 -15.10 4.12
C ILE A 166 -33.01 -16.39 3.71
N PRO A 167 -34.21 -16.31 3.08
CA PRO A 167 -35.08 -17.46 2.81
C PRO A 167 -34.40 -18.70 2.19
N PRO A 168 -33.57 -18.60 1.12
CA PRO A 168 -32.87 -19.75 0.56
C PRO A 168 -31.89 -20.46 1.51
N ILE A 169 -31.43 -19.81 2.58
CA ILE A 169 -30.47 -20.33 3.55
C ILE A 169 -31.19 -20.83 4.81
N SER A 170 -32.19 -20.08 5.31
CA SER A 170 -33.01 -20.46 6.46
C SER A 170 -33.70 -21.81 6.25
N ASP A 171 -34.15 -22.07 5.03
CA ASP A 171 -34.89 -23.28 4.66
C ASP A 171 -33.99 -24.53 4.66
N ARG A 172 -32.67 -24.37 4.58
CA ARG A 172 -31.69 -25.49 4.53
C ARG A 172 -30.94 -25.71 5.84
N PHE A 173 -30.67 -24.66 6.61
CA PHE A 173 -29.78 -24.72 7.78
C PHE A 173 -30.41 -24.20 9.08
N GLY A 174 -31.64 -23.68 9.04
CA GLY A 174 -32.28 -23.03 10.18
C GLY A 174 -31.79 -21.60 10.41
N THR A 175 -32.37 -20.92 11.39
CA THR A 175 -32.00 -19.54 11.76
C THR A 175 -31.01 -19.53 12.91
N PHE A 176 -29.96 -18.71 12.79
CA PHE A 176 -29.05 -18.40 13.89
C PHE A 176 -29.40 -17.02 14.44
N SER A 177 -29.63 -16.90 15.75
CA SER A 177 -29.80 -15.60 16.38
C SER A 177 -28.57 -15.23 17.20
N SER A 178 -28.03 -14.03 16.96
CA SER A 178 -26.88 -13.53 17.72
C SER A 178 -27.33 -13.25 19.16
N PRO A 179 -26.63 -13.78 20.18
CA PRO A 179 -26.95 -13.48 21.58
C PRO A 179 -26.64 -12.02 21.97
N ILE A 180 -25.96 -11.26 21.10
CA ILE A 180 -25.52 -9.89 21.36
C ILE A 180 -26.19 -8.96 20.35
N HIS A 181 -27.20 -8.22 20.80
CA HIS A 181 -27.83 -7.16 20.02
C HIS A 181 -27.19 -5.82 20.38
N LEU A 182 -26.40 -5.29 19.45
CA LEU A 182 -25.79 -3.97 19.60
C LEU A 182 -26.74 -2.89 19.04
N PRO A 183 -26.93 -1.77 19.75
CA PRO A 183 -27.69 -0.65 19.22
C PRO A 183 -27.02 -0.09 17.96
N SER A 184 -27.81 0.45 17.04
CA SER A 184 -27.35 0.84 15.69
C SER A 184 -26.15 1.80 15.71
N TRP A 185 -26.10 2.73 16.66
CA TRP A 185 -24.99 3.68 16.79
C TRP A 185 -23.66 2.98 17.14
N LEU A 186 -23.70 1.89 17.91
CA LEU A 186 -22.51 1.13 18.30
C LEU A 186 -22.01 0.29 17.11
N ASN A 187 -22.91 -0.27 16.31
CA ASN A 187 -22.53 -0.93 15.05
C ASN A 187 -21.86 0.04 14.08
N ILE A 188 -22.41 1.24 13.89
CA ILE A 188 -21.79 2.28 13.05
C ILE A 188 -20.41 2.65 13.59
N SER A 189 -20.30 2.85 14.92
CA SER A 189 -19.02 3.16 15.57
C SER A 189 -17.99 2.05 15.39
N LEU A 190 -18.41 0.78 15.47
CA LEU A 190 -17.57 -0.38 15.28
C LEU A 190 -17.06 -0.49 13.83
N VAL A 191 -17.92 -0.20 12.85
CA VAL A 191 -17.56 -0.14 11.42
C VAL A 191 -16.56 0.98 11.17
N VAL A 192 -16.81 2.19 11.67
CA VAL A 192 -15.86 3.31 11.52
C VAL A 192 -14.52 2.99 12.19
N ALA A 193 -14.56 2.43 13.41
CA ALA A 193 -13.36 2.04 14.13
C ALA A 193 -12.57 0.94 13.41
N SER A 194 -13.25 -0.04 12.81
CA SER A 194 -12.60 -1.10 12.03
C SER A 194 -11.95 -0.56 10.75
N LEU A 195 -12.57 0.40 10.06
CA LEU A 195 -11.94 1.09 8.92
C LEU A 195 -10.69 1.85 9.35
N VAL A 196 -10.76 2.62 10.43
CA VAL A 196 -9.61 3.39 10.94
C VAL A 196 -8.49 2.44 11.39
N ALA A 197 -8.83 1.37 12.11
CA ALA A 197 -7.88 0.36 12.56
C ALA A 197 -7.20 -0.37 11.39
N SER A 198 -7.97 -0.71 10.34
CA SER A 198 -7.45 -1.32 9.11
C SER A 198 -6.50 -0.37 8.37
N THR A 199 -6.84 0.92 8.32
CA THR A 199 -6.00 1.96 7.72
C THR A 199 -4.67 2.09 8.47
N GLU A 200 -4.68 2.13 9.80
CA GLU A 200 -3.44 2.14 10.62
C GLU A 200 -2.55 0.92 10.33
N ARG A 201 -3.16 -0.25 10.10
CA ARG A 201 -2.42 -1.45 9.70
C ARG A 201 -1.79 -1.30 8.32
N ALA A 202 -2.53 -0.78 7.34
CA ALA A 202 -2.02 -0.54 5.99
C ALA A 202 -0.87 0.48 5.95
N LEU A 203 -0.94 1.53 6.78
CA LEU A 203 0.10 2.57 6.88
C LEU A 203 1.40 2.08 7.53
N ARG A 204 1.35 0.99 8.28
CA ARG A 204 2.57 0.27 8.69
C ARG A 204 3.06 -0.49 7.47
N LEU A 205 3.90 0.15 6.66
CA LEU A 205 4.68 -0.42 5.53
C LEU A 205 5.62 -1.59 5.93
N ARG A 206 5.33 -2.30 7.02
CA ARG A 206 5.88 -3.63 7.29
C ARG A 206 5.03 -4.62 6.51
N TYR A 207 5.53 -4.97 5.33
CA TYR A 207 5.06 -6.11 4.55
C TYR A 207 4.79 -7.29 5.48
N ASN A 208 3.52 -7.64 5.65
CA ASN A 208 3.09 -8.80 6.39
C ASN A 208 2.57 -9.80 5.37
N TRP A 209 3.40 -10.81 5.10
CA TRP A 209 3.12 -11.93 4.20
C TRP A 209 1.74 -12.57 4.41
N VAL A 210 1.19 -12.51 5.63
CA VAL A 210 -0.11 -13.09 6.00
C VAL A 210 -1.32 -12.41 5.36
N LEU A 211 -1.24 -11.13 4.95
CA LEU A 211 -2.35 -10.44 4.27
C LEU A 211 -2.18 -10.38 2.74
N ASP A 212 -0.95 -10.28 2.25
CA ASP A 212 -0.65 -10.10 0.81
C ASP A 212 -0.08 -11.35 0.12
N GLY A 213 0.00 -12.46 0.85
CA GLY A 213 0.48 -13.76 0.38
C GLY A 213 -0.64 -14.80 0.35
N GLY A 214 -1.41 -14.83 -0.73
CA GLY A 214 -1.90 -16.11 -1.25
C GLY A 214 -3.28 -16.62 -0.86
N LEU A 215 -4.22 -15.79 -0.39
CA LEU A 215 -5.63 -16.21 -0.28
C LEU A 215 -6.51 -15.78 -1.46
N PHE A 216 -6.08 -14.79 -2.26
CA PHE A 216 -6.87 -14.26 -3.39
C PHE A 216 -6.04 -13.85 -4.63
N ASP A 217 -4.76 -14.22 -4.73
CA ASP A 217 -4.08 -14.20 -6.04
C ASP A 217 -4.60 -15.45 -6.77
N GLY A 218 -5.67 -15.26 -7.54
CA GLY A 218 -6.10 -16.23 -8.54
C GLY A 218 -5.00 -16.31 -9.60
N ASP A 219 -4.19 -17.34 -9.52
CA ASP A 219 -3.44 -17.83 -10.66
C ASP A 219 -4.46 -18.32 -11.70
N ASP A 220 -4.63 -17.53 -12.75
CA ASP A 220 -4.96 -17.99 -14.11
C ASP A 220 -4.28 -17.04 -15.13
#